data_AF-A0A3D6BYP3-F1
#
_entry.id   AF-A0A3D6BYP3-F1
#
_cell.length_a   1.000
_cell.length_b   1.000
_cell.length_c   1.000
_cell.angle_alpha   90.00
_cell.angle_beta   90.00
_cell.angle_gamma   90.00
#
_symmetry.space_group_name_H-M   'P 1'
#
loop_
_entity.id
_entity.type
_entity.pdbx_description
1 polymer ?
#
loop_
_entity_poly.entity_id
_entity_poly.type
_entity_poly.pdbx_seq_one_letter_code
_entity_poly.pdbx_strand_id
1 'polypeptide(L)'
;MTKAITSQRKQLYKLFKYDKETEALHVSHVTNNLGTTAKDLSIDQAAQLIQSLTKNWAVFNINNNQHKYILSLLRQLDWTTIHEKYGVVADMNRLSAFLKSKKSPVPKPLQDMTLQETSKPIVCLESMIIKTYK
;
A
#
# COMPACT_ATOMS: atom_id res chain seq x y z
N MET A 1 -5.10 -16.64 -25.86
CA MET A 1 -4.59 -15.91 -24.67
C MET A 1 -3.85 -16.88 -23.78
N THR A 2 -2.58 -16.60 -23.46
CA THR A 2 -1.79 -17.44 -22.55
C THR A 2 -2.18 -17.11 -21.11
N LYS A 3 -2.66 -18.12 -20.37
CA LYS A 3 -3.08 -17.98 -18.97
C LYS A 3 -1.88 -17.75 -18.05
N ALA A 4 -2.12 -17.10 -16.91
CA ALA A 4 -1.10 -16.81 -15.90
C ALA A 4 -0.32 -18.06 -15.47
N ILE A 5 0.99 -17.92 -15.38
CA ILE A 5 1.89 -19.03 -15.04
C ILE A 5 1.74 -19.42 -13.55
N THR A 6 2.11 -20.67 -13.22
CA THR A 6 1.99 -21.22 -11.86
C THR A 6 2.68 -20.36 -10.80
N SER A 7 3.83 -19.75 -11.13
CA SER A 7 4.55 -18.85 -10.22
C SER A 7 3.72 -17.60 -9.86
N GLN A 8 3.18 -16.90 -10.88
CA GLN A 8 2.35 -15.71 -10.68
C GLN A 8 1.09 -16.03 -9.85
N ARG A 9 0.43 -17.15 -10.12
CA ARG A 9 -0.75 -17.58 -9.36
C ARG A 9 -0.42 -17.84 -7.89
N LYS A 10 0.69 -18.54 -7.60
CA LYS A 10 1.16 -18.76 -6.23
C LYS A 10 1.45 -17.44 -5.51
N GLN A 11 2.04 -16.47 -6.19
CA GLN A 11 2.30 -15.15 -5.64
C GLN A 11 1.00 -14.39 -5.35
N LEU A 12 0.05 -14.39 -6.29
CA LEU A 12 -1.26 -13.76 -6.11
C LEU A 12 -2.02 -14.37 -4.94
N TYR A 13 -2.06 -15.70 -4.78
CA TYR A 13 -2.70 -16.33 -3.63
C TYR A 13 -2.12 -15.88 -2.29
N LYS A 14 -0.80 -15.69 -2.21
CA LYS A 14 -0.15 -15.12 -1.03
C LYS A 14 -0.57 -13.66 -0.80
N LEU A 15 -0.62 -12.85 -1.86
CA LEU A 15 -1.04 -11.44 -1.79
C LEU A 15 -2.51 -11.29 -1.37
N PHE A 16 -3.38 -12.18 -1.82
CA PHE A 16 -4.78 -12.27 -1.39
C PHE A 16 -4.96 -12.90 -0.02
N LYS A 17 -3.88 -13.34 0.63
CA LYS A 17 -3.92 -14.09 1.90
C LYS A 17 -4.83 -15.32 1.84
N TYR A 18 -4.93 -15.94 0.66
CA TYR A 18 -5.82 -17.07 0.38
C TYR A 18 -7.31 -16.78 0.62
N ASP A 19 -7.71 -15.51 0.64
CA ASP A 19 -9.09 -15.08 0.79
C ASP A 19 -9.80 -15.02 -0.59
N LYS A 20 -10.90 -15.77 -0.72
CA LYS A 20 -11.63 -15.92 -1.99
C LYS A 20 -12.36 -14.65 -2.39
N GLU A 21 -12.87 -13.87 -1.44
CA GLU A 21 -13.57 -12.62 -1.72
C GLU A 21 -12.59 -11.56 -2.24
N THR A 22 -11.43 -11.45 -1.59
CA THR A 22 -10.32 -10.58 -2.02
C THR A 22 -9.82 -10.97 -3.41
N GLU A 23 -9.66 -12.27 -3.68
CA GLU A 23 -9.30 -12.76 -5.01
C GLU A 23 -10.35 -12.32 -6.06
N ALA A 24 -11.63 -12.63 -5.84
CA ALA A 24 -12.69 -12.32 -6.78
C ALA A 24 -12.81 -10.81 -7.05
N LEU A 25 -12.70 -9.98 -6.02
CA LEU A 25 -12.74 -8.53 -6.12
C LEU A 25 -11.61 -7.98 -6.99
N HIS A 26 -10.38 -8.45 -6.79
CA HIS A 26 -9.23 -7.96 -7.56
C HIS A 26 -9.22 -8.49 -9.00
N VAL A 27 -9.58 -9.77 -9.19
CA VAL A 27 -9.61 -10.39 -10.52
C VAL A 27 -10.70 -9.78 -11.39
N SER A 28 -11.91 -9.58 -10.87
CA SER A 28 -13.01 -8.99 -11.63
C SER A 28 -12.66 -7.58 -12.12
N HIS A 29 -11.99 -6.79 -11.29
CA HIS A 29 -11.54 -5.44 -11.64
C HIS A 29 -10.57 -5.42 -12.83
N VAL A 30 -9.62 -6.37 -12.87
CA VAL A 30 -8.58 -6.45 -13.92
C VAL A 30 -9.09 -7.13 -15.19
N THR A 31 -10.16 -7.93 -15.07
CA THR A 31 -10.77 -8.68 -16.18
C THR A 31 -12.05 -8.02 -16.72
N ASN A 32 -12.41 -6.82 -16.26
CA ASN A 32 -13.69 -6.18 -16.59
C ASN A 32 -14.91 -7.08 -16.32
N ASN A 33 -14.92 -7.75 -15.16
CA ASN A 33 -15.93 -8.71 -14.69
C ASN A 33 -16.03 -10.02 -15.49
N LEU A 34 -15.04 -10.33 -16.35
CA LEU A 34 -15.02 -11.58 -17.11
C LEU A 34 -14.40 -12.77 -16.36
N GLY A 35 -13.75 -12.53 -15.21
CA GLY A 35 -13.08 -13.56 -14.42
C GLY A 35 -13.26 -13.34 -12.92
N THR A 36 -13.12 -14.42 -12.15
CA THR A 36 -13.26 -14.40 -10.67
C THR A 36 -12.10 -15.06 -9.94
N THR A 37 -11.24 -15.81 -10.63
CA THR A 37 -10.05 -16.43 -10.03
C THR A 37 -8.77 -16.04 -10.74
N ALA A 38 -7.64 -16.10 -10.02
CA ALA A 38 -6.30 -15.87 -10.55
C ALA A 38 -5.95 -16.79 -11.75
N LYS A 39 -6.71 -17.87 -11.96
CA LYS A 39 -6.59 -18.76 -13.13
C LYS A 39 -7.17 -18.16 -14.42
N ASP A 40 -8.04 -17.15 -14.30
CA ASP A 40 -8.70 -16.47 -15.42
C ASP A 40 -7.84 -15.35 -16.00
N LEU A 41 -6.80 -14.92 -15.26
CA LEU A 41 -5.89 -13.86 -15.68
C LEU A 41 -4.97 -14.34 -16.81
N SER A 42 -4.73 -13.47 -17.78
CA SER A 42 -3.60 -13.60 -18.70
C SER A 42 -2.27 -13.36 -17.96
N ILE A 43 -1.15 -13.74 -18.57
CA ILE A 43 0.19 -13.47 -18.00
C ILE A 43 0.39 -11.98 -17.72
N ASP A 44 -0.04 -11.12 -18.64
CA ASP A 44 0.12 -9.66 -18.53
C ASP A 44 -0.79 -9.08 -17.45
N GLN A 45 -2.05 -9.53 -17.39
CA GLN A 45 -2.99 -9.12 -16.33
C GLN A 45 -2.50 -9.54 -14.95
N ALA A 46 -1.95 -10.75 -14.82
CA ALA A 46 -1.38 -11.22 -13.57
C ALA A 46 -0.13 -10.41 -13.19
N ALA A 47 0.75 -10.09 -14.14
CA ALA A 47 1.93 -9.25 -13.89
C ALA A 47 1.53 -7.84 -13.43
N GLN A 48 0.58 -7.21 -14.11
CA GLN A 48 0.05 -5.88 -13.76
C GLN A 48 -0.60 -5.88 -12.38
N LEU A 49 -1.40 -6.91 -12.07
CA LEU A 49 -2.05 -7.02 -10.76
C LEU A 49 -1.01 -7.22 -9.64
N ILE A 50 -0.03 -8.09 -9.84
CA ILE A 50 1.09 -8.27 -8.90
C ILE A 50 1.80 -6.94 -8.67
N GLN A 51 2.13 -6.21 -9.73
CA GLN A 51 2.78 -4.92 -9.64
C GLN A 51 1.93 -3.92 -8.85
N SER A 52 0.63 -3.83 -9.14
CA SER A 52 -0.31 -2.95 -8.43
C SER A 52 -0.40 -3.26 -6.93
N LEU A 53 -0.54 -4.54 -6.58
CA LEU A 53 -0.66 -4.99 -5.19
C LEU A 53 0.64 -4.79 -4.40
N THR A 54 1.80 -4.97 -5.06
CA THR A 54 3.12 -4.83 -4.44
C THR A 54 3.68 -3.41 -4.48
N LYS A 55 3.12 -2.49 -5.28
CA LYS A 55 3.54 -1.09 -5.37
C LYS A 55 3.53 -0.45 -3.98
N ASN A 56 4.66 0.09 -3.54
CA ASN A 56 4.74 0.81 -2.28
C ASN A 56 4.04 2.18 -2.42
N TRP A 57 3.03 2.45 -1.60
CA TRP A 57 2.24 3.69 -1.61
C TRP A 57 2.87 4.81 -0.78
N ALA A 58 3.92 4.53 -0.04
CA ALA A 58 4.58 5.48 0.86
C ALA A 58 5.79 6.18 0.24
N VAL A 59 6.06 5.98 -1.07
CA VAL A 59 7.14 6.71 -1.74
C VAL A 59 6.93 8.21 -1.53
N PHE A 60 7.95 8.89 -1.04
CA PHE A 60 7.85 10.29 -0.64
C PHE A 60 8.74 11.19 -1.51
N ASN A 61 8.57 12.50 -1.36
CA ASN A 61 9.36 13.50 -2.05
C ASN A 61 10.07 14.33 -0.98
N ILE A 62 11.40 14.31 -0.97
CA ILE A 62 12.22 14.99 0.04
C ILE A 62 12.06 16.51 0.01
N ASN A 63 11.69 17.07 -1.14
CA ASN A 63 11.42 18.51 -1.30
C ASN A 63 10.02 18.89 -0.82
N ASN A 64 9.13 17.93 -0.57
CA ASN A 64 7.81 18.18 -0.03
C ASN A 64 7.87 18.20 1.52
N ASN A 65 7.59 19.36 2.11
CA ASN A 65 7.62 19.55 3.55
C ASN A 65 6.55 18.74 4.30
N GLN A 66 5.36 18.52 3.71
CA GLN A 66 4.33 17.67 4.31
C GLN A 66 4.76 16.20 4.32
N HIS A 67 5.44 15.74 3.27
CA HIS A 67 5.97 14.37 3.24
C HIS A 67 7.04 14.16 4.31
N LYS A 68 7.98 15.10 4.45
CA LYS A 68 8.97 15.07 5.55
C LYS A 68 8.30 15.09 6.92
N TYR A 69 7.22 15.86 7.07
CA TYR A 69 6.48 15.92 8.32
C TYR A 69 5.81 14.57 8.65
N ILE A 70 5.22 13.90 7.67
CA ILE A 70 4.72 12.52 7.84
C ILE A 70 5.83 11.60 8.36
N LEU A 71 7.05 11.65 7.79
CA LEU A 71 8.17 10.83 8.29
C LEU A 71 8.52 11.12 9.75
N SER A 72 8.44 12.39 10.18
CA SER A 72 8.61 12.77 11.58
C SER A 72 7.53 12.16 12.47
N LEU A 73 6.27 12.22 12.05
CA LEU A 73 5.14 11.64 12.78
C LEU A 73 5.27 10.12 12.91
N LEU A 74 5.75 9.44 11.87
CA LEU A 74 6.03 8.00 11.94
C LEU A 74 7.04 7.66 13.03
N ARG A 75 8.11 8.46 13.18
CA ARG A 75 9.09 8.26 14.25
C ARG A 75 8.49 8.48 15.63
N GLN A 76 7.62 9.49 15.79
CA GLN A 76 6.93 9.76 17.05
C GLN A 76 5.94 8.66 17.45
N LEU A 77 5.36 7.96 16.47
CA LEU A 77 4.50 6.78 16.66
C LEU A 77 5.27 5.47 16.87
N ASP A 78 6.60 5.53 16.88
CA ASP A 78 7.48 4.36 16.81
C ASP A 78 7.16 3.43 15.63
N TRP A 79 6.72 4.00 14.51
CA TRP A 79 6.63 3.31 13.23
C TRP A 79 7.98 3.40 12.54
N THR A 80 8.96 2.70 13.12
CA THR A 80 10.35 2.71 12.69
C THR A 80 10.85 1.31 12.34
N THR A 81 11.93 1.24 11.58
CA THR A 81 12.64 0.01 11.23
C THR A 81 14.14 0.28 11.16
N ILE A 82 14.95 -0.78 11.26
CA ILE A 82 16.40 -0.69 11.18
C ILE A 82 16.80 -0.75 9.70
N HIS A 83 17.52 0.27 9.25
CA HIS A 83 18.17 0.32 7.95
C HIS A 83 19.68 0.16 8.13
N GLU A 84 20.29 -0.78 7.41
CA GLU A 84 21.71 -1.14 7.54
C GLU A 84 22.65 0.08 7.51
N LYS A 85 22.39 1.02 6.59
CA LYS A 85 23.20 2.24 6.44
C LYS A 85 22.82 3.42 7.36
N TYR A 86 21.55 3.57 7.71
CA TYR A 86 21.03 4.82 8.30
C TYR A 86 20.51 4.65 9.73
N GLY A 87 20.63 3.44 10.29
CA GLY A 87 20.12 3.13 11.62
C GLY A 87 18.59 3.12 11.64
N VAL A 88 17.99 3.71 12.67
CA VAL A 88 16.54 3.73 12.85
C VAL A 88 15.90 4.76 11.92
N VAL A 89 15.10 4.27 10.97
CA VAL A 89 14.37 5.08 9.96
C VAL A 89 12.87 4.83 10.05
N ALA A 90 12.07 5.69 9.44
CA ALA A 90 10.61 5.48 9.36
C ALA A 90 10.27 4.21 8.57
N ASP A 91 9.30 3.44 9.06
CA ASP A 91 8.83 2.22 8.40
C ASP A 91 7.87 2.54 7.24
N MET A 92 8.46 2.64 6.05
CA MET A 92 7.75 2.94 4.81
C MET A 92 6.80 1.82 4.39
N ASN A 93 7.06 0.57 4.78
CA ASN A 93 6.17 -0.55 4.46
C ASN A 93 4.91 -0.49 5.32
N ARG A 94 5.05 -0.17 6.60
CA ARG A 94 3.92 0.07 7.50
C ARG A 94 3.09 1.27 7.08
N LEU A 95 3.73 2.38 6.67
CA LEU A 95 3.00 3.52 6.09
C LEU A 95 2.26 3.11 4.81
N SER A 96 2.89 2.36 3.91
CA SER A 96 2.22 1.90 2.69
C SER A 96 1.00 1.02 2.99
N ALA A 97 1.10 0.14 3.99
CA ALA A 97 -0.01 -0.70 4.42
C ALA A 97 -1.14 0.14 5.03
N PHE A 98 -0.80 1.16 5.84
CA PHE A 98 -1.77 2.11 6.38
C PHE A 98 -2.51 2.83 5.25
N LEU A 99 -1.80 3.41 4.28
CA LEU A 99 -2.38 4.15 3.15
C LEU A 99 -3.31 3.30 2.28
N LYS A 100 -3.01 2.01 2.12
CA LYS A 100 -3.87 1.05 1.39
C LYS A 100 -5.09 0.57 2.19
N SER A 101 -5.09 0.78 3.51
CA SER A 101 -6.13 0.26 4.38
C SER A 101 -7.35 1.18 4.46
N LYS A 102 -8.49 0.62 4.90
CA LYS A 102 -9.71 1.39 5.23
C LYS A 102 -9.50 2.42 6.36
N LYS A 103 -8.36 2.37 7.07
CA LYS A 103 -8.01 3.32 8.13
C LYS A 103 -7.38 4.60 7.57
N SER A 104 -6.90 4.59 6.34
CA SER A 104 -6.37 5.80 5.71
C SER A 104 -7.51 6.76 5.37
N PRO A 105 -7.42 8.05 5.73
CA PRO A 105 -8.40 9.04 5.30
C PRO A 105 -8.31 9.34 3.79
N VAL A 106 -7.19 8.96 3.15
CA VAL A 106 -6.98 9.09 1.70
C VAL A 106 -6.36 7.79 1.18
N PRO A 107 -7.13 6.89 0.57
CA PRO A 107 -6.64 5.63 0.03
C PRO A 107 -5.98 5.85 -1.35
N LYS A 108 -4.82 6.51 -1.36
CA LYS A 108 -4.03 6.83 -2.57
C LYS A 108 -2.52 6.71 -2.28
N PRO A 109 -1.67 6.44 -3.28
CA PRO A 109 -0.23 6.63 -3.12
C PRO A 109 0.13 8.06 -2.71
N LEU A 110 1.11 8.20 -1.81
CA LEU A 110 1.53 9.47 -1.23
C LEU A 110 2.02 10.48 -2.29
N GLN A 111 2.74 10.01 -3.32
CA GLN A 111 3.18 10.89 -4.41
C GLN A 111 2.03 11.42 -5.29
N ASP A 112 0.89 10.75 -5.28
CA ASP A 112 -0.26 11.09 -6.11
C ASP A 112 -1.26 11.97 -5.35
N MET A 113 -0.98 12.31 -4.08
CA MET A 113 -1.83 13.16 -3.24
C MET A 113 -1.57 14.64 -3.51
N THR A 114 -2.65 15.42 -3.57
CA THR A 114 -2.55 16.89 -3.52
C THR A 114 -2.12 17.36 -2.12
N LEU A 115 -1.77 18.64 -1.98
CA LEU A 115 -1.43 19.25 -0.69
C LEU A 115 -2.59 19.14 0.33
N GLN A 116 -3.83 19.28 -0.15
CA GLN A 116 -5.05 19.18 0.66
C GLN A 116 -5.39 17.73 1.00
N GLU A 117 -5.05 16.77 0.14
CA GLU A 117 -5.20 15.36 0.45
C GLU A 117 -4.15 14.92 1.46
N THR A 118 -2.89 15.33 1.29
CA THR A 118 -1.76 14.98 2.16
C THR A 118 -1.93 15.50 3.59
N SER A 119 -2.61 16.63 3.79
CA SER A 119 -2.91 17.14 5.13
C SER A 119 -3.82 16.22 5.94
N LYS A 120 -4.64 15.38 5.30
CA LYS A 120 -5.58 14.49 6.01
C LYS A 120 -4.85 13.32 6.71
N PRO A 121 -3.94 12.56 6.06
CA PRO A 121 -3.08 11.61 6.77
C PRO A 121 -2.27 12.25 7.90
N ILE A 122 -1.79 13.49 7.72
CA ILE A 122 -1.07 14.23 8.78
C ILE A 122 -1.93 14.37 10.03
N VAL A 123 -3.12 14.96 9.90
CA VAL A 123 -4.06 15.15 11.03
C VAL A 123 -4.43 13.83 11.69
N CYS A 124 -4.60 12.77 10.89
CA CYS A 124 -4.88 11.42 11.40
C CYS A 124 -3.72 10.88 12.25
N LEU A 125 -2.49 10.97 11.76
CA LEU A 125 -1.29 10.51 12.47
C LEU A 125 -1.04 11.33 13.75
N GLU A 126 -1.20 12.66 13.70
CA GLU A 126 -1.15 13.53 14.88
C GLU A 126 -2.17 13.10 15.94
N SER A 127 -3.40 12.82 15.52
CA SER A 127 -4.46 12.35 16.42
C SER A 127 -4.13 11.00 17.05
N MET A 128 -3.43 10.11 16.34
CA MET A 128 -2.95 8.85 16.89
C MET A 128 -1.90 9.08 17.98
N ILE A 129 -0.95 9.98 17.74
CA ILE A 129 0.10 10.36 18.72
C ILE A 129 -0.55 10.90 20.00
N ILE A 130 -1.48 11.85 19.88
CA ILE A 130 -2.17 12.44 21.04
C ILE A 130 -2.86 11.37 21.89
N LYS A 131 -3.45 10.35 21.25
CA LYS A 131 -4.11 9.24 21.96
C LYS A 131 -3.13 8.28 22.62
N THR A 132 -1.88 8.21 22.16
CA THR A 132 -0.84 7.36 22.77
C THR A 132 -0.32 7.92 24.09
N TYR A 133 -0.36 9.24 24.29
CA TYR A 133 0.13 9.91 25.49
C TYR A 133 -0.96 10.30 26.51
N LYS A 134 -2.21 9.89 26.28
CA LYS A 134 -3.34 10.07 27.22
C LYS A 134 -3.58 8.81 28.02
#